data_AF-A0A2E6GXT8-F1
#
_entry.id   AF-A0A2E6GXT8-F1
#
_cell.length_a   1.000
_cell.length_b   1.000
_cell.length_c   1.000
_cell.angle_alpha   90.00
_cell.angle_beta   90.00
_cell.angle_gamma   90.00
#
_symmetry.space_group_name_H-M   'P 1'
#
loop_
_entity.id
_entity.type
_entity.pdbx_description
1 polymer ?
#
loop_
_entity_poly.entity_id
_entity_poly.type
_entity_poly.pdbx_seq_one_letter_code
_entity_poly.pdbx_strand_id
1 'polypeptide(L)'
;MYILKPDSTLRSKKLVHHSILFYIAIIFLSFSFSKRKPSENDVLFFVREYCNDFYPENRIKELLFVSVKQQRIYLIRHEKMITSYPVSTSKYGLGNIINSKKTPLGLHKIQNKIGKGIPSRGIIKGGVYTGEKADLEHYPVTVEGDFVTTRLLWLKGLEQGINSGGKVDSYTRRIYIHGTPEEGLIGKPSSHGCIRMKNHEIIELFKLVEKGLHVIILDV
;
A
#
# COMPACT_ATOMS: atom_id res chain seq x y z
N MET A 1 -4.63 -5.52 -17.86
CA MET A 1 -4.06 -4.16 -17.72
C MET A 1 -5.20 -3.25 -17.28
N TYR A 2 -5.45 -3.20 -15.97
CA TYR A 2 -6.62 -2.52 -15.41
C TYR A 2 -6.20 -1.17 -14.81
N ILE A 3 -6.10 -0.15 -15.65
CA ILE A 3 -6.21 1.24 -15.18
C ILE A 3 -7.70 1.44 -14.90
N LEU A 4 -8.17 1.08 -13.71
CA LEU A 4 -9.56 1.31 -13.34
C LEU A 4 -9.72 2.73 -12.79
N LYS A 5 -10.34 3.58 -13.61
CA LYS A 5 -11.52 4.34 -13.18
C LYS A 5 -12.40 4.66 -14.38
N PRO A 6 -13.66 4.23 -14.37
CA PRO A 6 -14.70 5.00 -15.04
C PRO A 6 -15.82 5.36 -14.04
N ASP A 7 -16.12 6.66 -13.93
CA ASP A 7 -17.50 7.12 -14.11
C ASP A 7 -17.54 8.55 -14.66
N SER A 8 -18.57 8.76 -15.47
CA SER A 8 -18.84 9.80 -16.42
C SER A 8 -19.46 11.05 -15.78
N THR A 9 -18.77 12.19 -15.91
CA THR A 9 -19.29 13.57 -16.06
C THR A 9 -18.12 14.56 -15.91
N LEU A 10 -18.17 15.68 -16.64
CA LEU A 10 -17.17 16.75 -16.80
C LEU A 10 -16.16 16.57 -17.95
N ARG A 11 -16.66 16.67 -19.20
CA ARG A 11 -15.88 16.72 -20.44
C ARG A 11 -15.52 18.16 -20.82
N SER A 12 -14.26 18.55 -20.63
CA SER A 12 -13.49 19.38 -21.57
C SER A 12 -12.05 19.60 -21.08
N LYS A 13 -11.83 19.85 -19.78
CA LYS A 13 -10.48 19.91 -19.18
C LYS A 13 -9.86 18.54 -18.83
N LYS A 14 -10.68 17.49 -18.66
CA LYS A 14 -10.22 16.12 -18.35
C LYS A 14 -9.42 15.46 -19.49
N LEU A 15 -9.67 15.79 -20.76
CA LEU A 15 -9.03 15.10 -21.89
C LEU A 15 -7.50 15.32 -21.97
N VAL A 16 -7.02 16.54 -21.70
CA VAL A 16 -5.58 16.85 -21.78
C VAL A 16 -4.80 16.19 -20.62
N HIS A 17 -5.34 16.24 -19.40
CA HIS A 17 -4.76 15.58 -18.23
C HIS A 17 -4.76 14.04 -18.35
N HIS A 18 -5.85 13.44 -18.83
CA HIS A 18 -5.90 11.99 -19.08
C HIS A 18 -4.86 11.54 -20.11
N SER A 19 -4.52 12.40 -21.07
CA SER A 19 -3.45 12.14 -22.05
C SER A 19 -2.09 12.08 -21.36
N ILE A 20 -1.77 13.05 -20.49
CA ILE A 20 -0.52 13.09 -19.72
C ILE A 20 -0.41 11.89 -18.77
N LEU A 21 -1.48 11.58 -18.03
CA LEU A 21 -1.50 10.44 -17.11
C LEU A 21 -1.34 9.09 -17.83
N PHE A 22 -1.90 8.97 -19.04
CA PHE A 22 -1.70 7.81 -19.91
C PHE A 22 -0.25 7.68 -20.36
N TYR A 23 0.41 8.78 -20.77
CA TYR A 23 1.83 8.75 -21.12
C TYR A 23 2.73 8.48 -19.90
N ILE A 24 2.41 8.99 -18.72
CA ILE A 24 3.18 8.70 -17.49
C ILE A 24 2.95 7.26 -17.03
N ALA A 25 1.72 6.75 -17.12
CA ALA A 25 1.44 5.34 -16.87
C ALA A 25 2.23 4.46 -17.85
N ILE A 26 2.38 4.87 -19.12
CA ILE A 26 3.26 4.21 -20.09
C ILE A 26 4.73 4.32 -19.69
N ILE A 27 5.21 5.44 -19.13
CA ILE A 27 6.58 5.58 -18.63
C ILE A 27 6.82 4.70 -17.38
N PHE A 28 5.89 4.64 -16.43
CA PHE A 28 5.95 3.70 -15.31
C PHE A 28 5.84 2.24 -15.77
N LEU A 29 5.05 1.98 -16.80
CA LEU A 29 5.00 0.67 -17.47
C LEU A 29 6.33 0.38 -18.18
N SER A 30 6.97 1.37 -18.80
CA SER A 30 8.27 1.21 -19.45
C SER A 30 9.39 1.01 -18.43
N PHE A 31 9.29 1.56 -17.22
CA PHE A 31 10.11 1.17 -16.06
C PHE A 31 9.77 -0.24 -15.53
N SER A 32 8.61 -0.80 -15.84
CA SER A 32 8.36 -2.23 -15.57
C SER A 32 9.08 -3.14 -16.56
N PHE A 33 9.42 -2.64 -17.76
CA PHE A 33 10.18 -3.36 -18.80
C PHE A 33 11.68 -3.00 -18.80
N SER A 34 12.03 -1.80 -18.34
CA SER A 34 13.39 -1.33 -18.11
C SER A 34 13.81 -1.73 -16.70
N LYS A 35 15.01 -2.31 -16.53
CA LYS A 35 15.54 -2.65 -15.20
C LYS A 35 15.78 -1.44 -14.26
N ARG A 36 15.44 -0.23 -14.70
CA ARG A 36 15.69 1.01 -13.96
C ARG A 36 14.57 1.25 -12.95
N LYS A 37 14.92 1.34 -11.67
CA LYS A 37 14.01 1.82 -10.63
C LYS A 37 13.67 3.30 -10.89
N PRO A 38 12.41 3.73 -10.70
CA PRO A 38 12.04 5.14 -10.85
C PRO A 38 12.84 6.00 -9.85
N SER A 39 13.22 7.20 -10.28
CA SER A 39 13.81 8.19 -9.37
C SER A 39 12.76 8.75 -8.40
N GLU A 40 13.21 9.42 -7.34
CA GLU A 40 12.33 10.12 -6.41
C GLU A 40 11.41 11.11 -7.16
N ASN A 41 11.97 11.89 -8.09
CA ASN A 41 11.22 12.86 -8.89
C ASN A 41 10.16 12.18 -9.76
N ASP A 42 10.45 11.02 -10.34
CA ASP A 42 9.47 10.27 -11.14
C ASP A 42 8.27 9.85 -10.28
N VAL A 43 8.52 9.35 -9.08
CA VAL A 43 7.46 8.96 -8.12
C VAL A 43 6.65 10.17 -7.67
N LEU A 44 7.32 11.26 -7.27
CA LEU A 44 6.64 12.48 -6.82
C LEU A 44 5.76 13.08 -7.91
N PHE A 45 6.29 13.17 -9.14
CA PHE A 45 5.55 13.65 -10.30
C PHE A 45 4.32 12.79 -10.58
N PHE A 46 4.50 11.47 -10.68
CA PHE A 46 3.39 10.54 -10.93
C PHE A 46 2.30 10.64 -9.85
N VAL A 47 2.68 10.60 -8.57
CA VAL A 47 1.71 10.64 -7.47
C VAL A 47 0.95 11.97 -7.48
N ARG A 48 1.62 13.09 -7.74
CA ARG A 48 0.99 14.40 -7.84
C ARG A 48 -0.05 14.43 -8.96
N GLU A 49 0.35 14.07 -10.19
CA GLU A 49 -0.56 14.08 -11.33
C GLU A 49 -1.73 13.09 -11.11
N TYR A 50 -1.46 11.90 -10.57
CA TYR A 50 -2.50 10.92 -10.25
C TYR A 50 -3.51 11.46 -9.24
N CYS A 51 -3.04 12.12 -8.17
CA CYS A 51 -3.93 12.73 -7.18
C CYS A 51 -4.76 13.88 -7.75
N ASN A 52 -4.15 14.73 -8.59
CA ASN A 52 -4.83 15.84 -9.25
C ASN A 52 -5.95 15.35 -10.18
N ASP A 53 -5.72 14.25 -10.90
CA ASP A 53 -6.68 13.73 -11.86
C ASP A 53 -7.84 12.96 -11.21
N PHE A 54 -7.53 12.12 -10.21
CA PHE A 54 -8.51 11.19 -9.63
C PHE A 54 -9.11 11.64 -8.30
N TYR A 55 -8.48 12.58 -7.59
CA TYR A 55 -8.95 13.12 -6.31
C TYR A 55 -8.79 14.66 -6.21
N PRO A 56 -9.27 15.43 -7.21
CA PRO A 56 -9.06 16.89 -7.26
C PRO A 56 -9.64 17.63 -6.04
N GLU A 57 -10.74 17.14 -5.49
CA GLU A 57 -11.41 17.76 -4.33
C GLU A 57 -10.73 17.44 -2.99
N ASN A 58 -9.93 16.37 -2.92
CA ASN A 58 -9.38 15.87 -1.66
C ASN A 58 -8.08 16.57 -1.25
N ARG A 59 -7.48 17.42 -2.12
CA ARG A 59 -6.21 18.13 -1.91
C ARG A 59 -5.21 17.30 -1.08
N ILE A 60 -4.92 16.08 -1.52
CA ILE A 60 -4.08 15.13 -0.78
C ILE A 60 -2.63 15.64 -0.77
N LYS A 61 -2.23 16.31 0.31
CA LYS A 61 -0.87 16.84 0.50
C LYS A 61 0.07 15.85 1.19
N GLU A 62 -0.49 14.88 1.90
CA GLU A 62 0.25 13.84 2.61
C GLU A 62 -0.41 12.48 2.40
N LEU A 63 0.40 11.48 2.05
CA LEU A 63 -0.07 10.11 1.84
C LEU A 63 1.05 9.08 1.99
N LEU A 64 0.64 7.84 2.18
CA LEU A 64 1.42 6.68 1.79
C LEU A 64 1.04 6.26 0.36
N PHE A 65 2.04 6.12 -0.50
CA PHE A 65 1.87 5.54 -1.82
C PHE A 65 2.52 4.16 -1.86
N VAL A 66 1.75 3.13 -2.23
CA VAL A 66 2.23 1.76 -2.43
C VAL A 66 2.22 1.45 -3.92
N SER A 67 3.42 1.23 -4.45
CA SER A 67 3.64 0.73 -5.81
C SER A 67 3.79 -0.79 -5.74
N VAL A 68 2.81 -1.50 -6.31
CA VAL A 68 2.81 -2.95 -6.31
C VAL A 68 3.92 -3.49 -7.20
N LYS A 69 4.17 -2.92 -8.39
CA LYS A 69 5.20 -3.51 -9.27
C LYS A 69 6.60 -3.33 -8.72
N GLN A 70 6.87 -2.19 -8.09
CA GLN A 70 8.15 -1.96 -7.43
C GLN A 70 8.26 -2.69 -6.09
N GLN A 71 7.14 -3.19 -5.53
CA GLN A 71 7.08 -3.73 -4.17
C GLN A 71 7.65 -2.73 -3.15
N ARG A 72 7.17 -1.48 -3.21
CA ARG A 72 7.64 -0.39 -2.36
C ARG A 72 6.51 0.49 -1.84
N ILE A 73 6.73 1.04 -0.65
CA ILE A 73 5.92 2.11 -0.06
C ILE A 73 6.73 3.38 0.06
N TYR A 74 6.07 4.52 -0.12
CA TYR A 74 6.64 5.86 -0.06
C TYR A 74 5.77 6.71 0.86
N LEU A 75 6.37 7.39 1.84
CA LEU A 75 5.70 8.46 2.58
C LEU A 75 6.01 9.78 1.88
N ILE A 76 4.98 10.44 1.38
CA ILE A 76 5.09 11.71 0.67
C ILE A 76 4.35 12.78 1.47
N ARG A 77 4.99 13.94 1.64
CA ARG A 77 4.41 15.12 2.28
C ARG A 77 4.81 16.37 1.52
N HIS A 78 3.84 17.22 1.18
CA HIS A 78 4.10 18.52 0.56
C HIS A 78 5.06 18.40 -0.63
N GLU A 79 4.80 17.44 -1.53
CA GLU A 79 5.60 17.14 -2.72
C GLU A 79 7.06 16.72 -2.43
N LYS A 80 7.36 16.24 -1.22
CA LYS A 80 8.67 15.69 -0.85
C LYS A 80 8.55 14.24 -0.41
N MET A 81 9.51 13.41 -0.80
CA MET A 81 9.62 12.05 -0.27
C MET A 81 10.27 12.11 1.11
N ILE A 82 9.56 11.65 2.13
CA ILE A 82 10.06 11.64 3.50
C ILE A 82 10.85 10.37 3.78
N THR A 83 10.33 9.22 3.32
CA THR A 83 11.00 7.93 3.44
C THR A 83 10.40 6.93 2.45
N SER A 84 11.13 5.86 2.17
CA SER A 84 10.70 4.76 1.30
C SER A 84 11.25 3.43 1.75
N TYR A 85 10.38 2.42 1.79
CA TYR A 85 10.72 1.07 2.25
C TYR A 85 10.30 0.01 1.23
N PRO A 86 11.05 -1.10 1.10
CA PRO A 86 10.55 -2.29 0.41
C PRO A 86 9.36 -2.88 1.16
N VAL A 87 8.41 -3.45 0.43
CA VAL A 87 7.25 -4.13 0.99
C VAL A 87 7.01 -5.45 0.29
N SER A 88 6.09 -6.26 0.80
CA SER A 88 5.57 -7.43 0.10
C SER A 88 4.05 -7.40 0.05
N THR A 89 3.50 -7.39 -1.16
CA THR A 89 2.05 -7.54 -1.40
C THR A 89 1.69 -9.02 -1.58
N SER A 90 0.44 -9.29 -1.97
CA SER A 90 -0.07 -10.65 -2.08
C SER A 90 0.54 -11.43 -3.23
N LYS A 91 0.94 -12.68 -2.96
CA LYS A 91 1.31 -13.66 -3.99
C LYS A 91 0.16 -14.08 -4.90
N TYR A 92 -1.09 -13.82 -4.49
CA TYR A 92 -2.31 -14.09 -5.27
C TYR A 92 -2.68 -12.94 -6.22
N GLY A 93 -1.86 -11.89 -6.25
CA GLY A 93 -2.05 -10.72 -7.10
C GLY A 93 -3.00 -9.69 -6.50
N LEU A 94 -3.69 -8.96 -7.39
CA LEU A 94 -4.45 -7.76 -7.06
C LEU A 94 -5.96 -7.96 -7.19
N GLY A 95 -6.72 -7.40 -6.26
CA GLY A 95 -8.17 -7.51 -6.27
C GLY A 95 -8.85 -7.12 -4.95
N ASN A 96 -10.09 -6.66 -5.09
CA ASN A 96 -10.85 -6.10 -3.98
C ASN A 96 -11.86 -7.07 -3.37
N ILE A 97 -12.23 -8.15 -4.08
CA ILE A 97 -13.24 -9.11 -3.64
C ILE A 97 -12.79 -9.83 -2.36
N ILE A 98 -13.70 -9.97 -1.39
CA ILE A 98 -13.52 -10.75 -0.17
C ILE A 98 -13.11 -12.20 -0.46
N ASN A 99 -12.34 -12.82 0.45
CA ASN A 99 -11.80 -14.18 0.33
C ASN A 99 -10.87 -14.43 -0.88
N SER A 100 -10.57 -13.43 -1.70
CA SER A 100 -9.66 -13.57 -2.84
C SER A 100 -8.18 -13.73 -2.46
N LYS A 101 -7.82 -13.39 -1.21
CA LYS A 101 -6.44 -13.26 -0.73
C LYS A 101 -5.59 -12.23 -1.51
N LYS A 102 -6.19 -11.41 -2.35
CA LYS A 102 -5.49 -10.43 -3.19
C LYS A 102 -5.33 -9.09 -2.46
N THR A 103 -4.27 -8.36 -2.78
CA THR A 103 -4.07 -7.00 -2.24
C THR A 103 -5.05 -6.04 -2.93
N PRO A 104 -5.84 -5.25 -2.18
CA PRO A 104 -6.77 -4.30 -2.79
C PRO A 104 -6.04 -3.12 -3.42
N LEU A 105 -6.66 -2.54 -4.43
CA LEU A 105 -6.22 -1.31 -5.10
C LEU A 105 -7.06 -0.11 -4.68
N GLY A 106 -6.56 1.08 -4.98
CA GLY A 106 -7.28 2.34 -4.85
C GLY A 106 -6.99 3.10 -3.57
N LEU A 107 -7.83 4.09 -3.29
CA LEU A 107 -7.69 4.99 -2.15
C LEU A 107 -8.22 4.38 -0.86
N HIS A 108 -7.40 4.47 0.18
CA HIS A 108 -7.66 4.03 1.54
C HIS A 108 -7.27 5.13 2.52
N LYS A 109 -7.54 4.88 3.81
CA LYS A 109 -6.92 5.59 4.93
C LYS A 109 -6.51 4.63 6.03
N ILE A 110 -5.55 5.06 6.85
CA ILE A 110 -5.22 4.38 8.10
C ILE A 110 -6.37 4.59 9.08
N GLN A 111 -7.22 3.58 9.28
CA GLN A 111 -8.34 3.62 10.21
C GLN A 111 -7.87 3.36 11.65
N ASN A 112 -6.95 2.41 11.85
CA ASN A 112 -6.37 2.10 13.16
C ASN A 112 -4.85 1.95 13.09
N LYS A 113 -4.21 2.30 14.20
CA LYS A 113 -2.79 2.08 14.48
C LYS A 113 -2.69 1.19 15.71
N ILE A 114 -2.12 0.00 15.56
CA ILE A 114 -1.99 -1.01 16.62
C ILE A 114 -0.52 -1.36 16.81
N GLY A 115 -0.12 -1.54 18.06
CA GLY A 115 1.20 -2.03 18.43
C GLY A 115 2.17 -1.00 19.00
N LYS A 116 1.69 0.19 19.42
CA LYS A 116 2.51 1.10 20.24
C LYS A 116 3.00 0.34 21.49
N GLY A 117 4.30 0.34 21.73
CA GLY A 117 4.91 -0.35 22.88
C GLY A 117 5.13 -1.86 22.71
N ILE A 118 4.57 -2.49 21.67
CA ILE A 118 4.85 -3.91 21.39
C ILE A 118 6.34 -4.05 21.01
N PRO A 119 7.07 -5.03 21.58
CA PRO A 119 8.47 -5.25 21.22
C PRO A 119 8.61 -5.70 19.77
N SER A 120 9.80 -5.50 19.18
CA SER A 120 10.09 -6.04 17.85
C SER A 120 9.83 -7.55 17.83
N ARG A 121 9.23 -8.02 16.73
CA ARG A 121 8.75 -9.38 16.45
C ARG A 121 7.59 -9.86 17.33
N GLY A 122 7.03 -9.01 18.17
CA GLY A 122 5.88 -9.36 19.00
C GLY A 122 4.66 -9.72 18.15
N ILE A 123 4.04 -10.88 18.39
CA ILE A 123 2.93 -11.39 17.57
C ILE A 123 1.63 -10.67 17.93
N ILE A 124 0.90 -10.21 16.92
CA ILE A 124 -0.38 -9.55 17.05
C ILE A 124 -1.46 -10.46 16.46
N LYS A 125 -2.42 -10.88 17.29
CA LYS A 125 -3.57 -11.69 16.87
C LYS A 125 -4.86 -11.00 17.26
N GLY A 126 -5.79 -10.85 16.32
CA GLY A 126 -7.05 -10.14 16.55
C GLY A 126 -6.87 -8.67 16.97
N GLY A 127 -5.72 -8.05 16.65
CA GLY A 127 -5.38 -6.69 17.06
C GLY A 127 -4.80 -6.55 18.46
N VAL A 128 -4.46 -7.65 19.14
CA VAL A 128 -3.90 -7.68 20.50
C VAL A 128 -2.53 -8.36 20.50
N TYR A 129 -1.61 -7.86 21.32
CA TYR A 129 -0.31 -8.52 21.54
C TYR A 129 -0.51 -9.85 22.28
N THR A 130 0.06 -10.94 21.77
CA THR A 130 -0.09 -12.26 22.40
C THR A 130 0.84 -12.48 23.59
N GLY A 131 1.84 -11.62 23.79
CA GLY A 131 2.95 -11.86 24.72
C GLY A 131 4.11 -12.64 24.09
N GLU A 132 3.90 -13.26 22.94
CA GLU A 132 4.90 -14.08 22.25
C GLU A 132 5.67 -13.27 21.19
N LYS A 133 6.83 -13.78 20.77
CA LYS A 133 7.61 -13.25 19.66
C LYS A 133 7.77 -14.30 18.59
N ALA A 134 7.68 -13.90 17.34
CA ALA A 134 7.99 -14.78 16.23
C ALA A 134 9.51 -14.88 16.03
N ASP A 135 9.95 -16.06 15.60
CA ASP A 135 11.30 -16.25 15.08
C ASP A 135 11.47 -15.50 13.75
N LEU A 136 12.65 -14.91 13.57
CA LEU A 136 12.92 -14.04 12.44
C LEU A 136 13.61 -14.84 11.35
N GLU A 137 13.02 -14.85 10.17
CA GLU A 137 13.57 -15.52 9.00
C GLU A 137 14.19 -14.50 8.05
N HIS A 138 15.51 -14.53 8.00
CA HIS A 138 16.30 -13.70 7.07
C HIS A 138 16.43 -14.34 5.69
N TYR A 139 16.23 -15.65 5.58
CA TYR A 139 16.18 -16.36 4.31
C TYR A 139 14.79 -16.25 3.68
N PRO A 140 14.67 -16.39 2.34
CA PRO A 140 13.40 -16.29 1.64
C PRO A 140 12.54 -17.56 1.82
N VAL A 141 12.20 -17.87 3.06
CA VAL A 141 11.38 -19.02 3.44
C VAL A 141 10.01 -18.55 3.91
N THR A 142 8.99 -19.37 3.64
CA THR A 142 7.65 -19.15 4.17
C THR A 142 7.52 -19.88 5.50
N VAL A 143 7.10 -19.19 6.55
CA VAL A 143 6.83 -19.82 7.85
C VAL A 143 5.42 -20.38 7.88
N GLU A 144 5.21 -21.39 8.71
CA GLU A 144 3.86 -21.90 8.96
C GLU A 144 3.06 -20.86 9.78
N GLY A 145 2.04 -20.27 9.15
CA GLY A 145 1.19 -19.22 9.73
C GLY A 145 1.34 -17.86 9.03
N ASP A 146 0.29 -17.04 9.09
CA ASP A 146 0.30 -15.66 8.56
C ASP A 146 0.38 -14.67 9.73
N PHE A 147 1.57 -14.56 10.32
CA PHE A 147 1.77 -13.74 11.51
C PHE A 147 1.85 -12.25 11.16
N VAL A 148 1.03 -11.47 11.86
CA VAL A 148 1.22 -10.02 11.98
C VAL A 148 2.12 -9.76 13.18
N THR A 149 3.18 -8.98 13.00
CA THR A 149 4.13 -8.68 14.08
C THR A 149 4.36 -7.18 14.25
N THR A 150 4.80 -6.81 15.46
CA THR A 150 5.37 -5.52 15.83
C THR A 150 4.42 -4.32 15.72
N ARG A 151 3.99 -3.94 14.52
CA ARG A 151 3.07 -2.83 14.25
C ARG A 151 2.06 -3.26 13.18
N LEU A 152 0.86 -2.72 13.28
CA LEU A 152 -0.23 -2.93 12.33
C LEU A 152 -0.92 -1.58 12.05
N LEU A 153 -1.03 -1.22 10.78
CA LEU A 153 -1.84 -0.12 10.27
C LEU A 153 -3.06 -0.72 9.55
N TRP A 154 -4.25 -0.56 10.12
CA TRP A 154 -5.47 -1.13 9.55
C TRP A 154 -6.07 -0.18 8.53
N LEU A 155 -6.20 -0.64 7.29
CA LEU A 155 -6.70 0.17 6.19
C LEU A 155 -8.22 0.08 6.07
N LYS A 156 -8.85 1.23 5.81
CA LYS A 156 -10.24 1.33 5.36
C LYS A 156 -10.25 1.89 3.95
N GLY A 157 -10.94 1.22 3.04
CA GLY A 157 -11.16 1.72 1.68
C GLY A 157 -12.05 2.97 1.69
N LEU A 158 -11.84 3.85 0.72
CA LEU A 158 -12.57 5.13 0.59
C LEU A 158 -13.38 5.22 -0.70
N GLU A 159 -13.39 4.17 -1.52
CA GLU A 159 -14.06 4.15 -2.82
C GLU A 159 -15.22 3.13 -2.80
N GLN A 160 -16.44 3.64 -2.70
CA GLN A 160 -17.66 2.84 -2.59
C GLN A 160 -17.82 1.90 -3.79
N GLY A 161 -18.06 0.61 -3.52
CA GLY A 161 -18.18 -0.41 -4.56
C GLY A 161 -16.86 -0.82 -5.23
N ILE A 162 -15.75 -0.13 -4.94
CA ILE A 162 -14.41 -0.48 -5.42
C ILE A 162 -13.63 -1.19 -4.30
N ASN A 163 -13.40 -0.53 -3.17
CA ASN A 163 -12.66 -1.06 -2.02
C ASN A 163 -13.32 -0.76 -0.67
N SER A 164 -14.53 -0.16 -0.71
CA SER A 164 -15.40 0.16 0.44
C SER A 164 -16.79 -0.41 0.23
N GLY A 165 -17.37 -0.97 1.30
CA GLY A 165 -18.71 -1.55 1.31
C GLY A 165 -18.83 -2.94 0.68
N GLY A 166 -19.87 -3.68 1.11
CA GLY A 166 -20.24 -4.98 0.54
C GLY A 166 -19.09 -5.99 0.47
N LYS A 167 -18.99 -6.69 -0.66
CA LYS A 167 -18.00 -7.76 -0.88
C LYS A 167 -16.59 -7.24 -1.20
N VAL A 168 -16.37 -5.93 -1.25
CA VAL A 168 -15.08 -5.33 -1.60
C VAL A 168 -14.41 -4.57 -0.47
N ASP A 169 -15.08 -4.49 0.68
CA ASP A 169 -14.66 -3.63 1.79
C ASP A 169 -13.32 -4.06 2.41
N SER A 170 -12.30 -3.23 2.25
CA SER A 170 -10.94 -3.54 2.72
C SER A 170 -10.81 -3.59 4.24
N TYR A 171 -11.67 -2.88 4.97
CA TYR A 171 -11.63 -2.88 6.43
C TYR A 171 -12.12 -4.21 6.99
N THR A 172 -13.28 -4.69 6.54
CA THR A 172 -13.84 -6.00 6.90
C THR A 172 -12.94 -7.16 6.44
N ARG A 173 -12.27 -7.00 5.30
CA ARG A 173 -11.25 -7.93 4.78
C ARG A 173 -9.95 -7.93 5.59
N ARG A 174 -9.81 -7.09 6.61
CA ARG A 174 -8.64 -7.02 7.51
C ARG A 174 -7.33 -6.74 6.76
N ILE A 175 -7.36 -5.79 5.83
CA ILE A 175 -6.17 -5.40 5.06
C ILE A 175 -5.28 -4.49 5.90
N TYR A 176 -4.03 -4.90 6.08
CA TYR A 176 -3.06 -4.24 6.95
C TYR A 176 -1.79 -3.85 6.21
N ILE A 177 -1.11 -2.81 6.71
CA ILE A 177 0.35 -2.66 6.54
C ILE A 177 0.99 -3.09 7.88
N HIS A 178 1.86 -4.09 7.88
CA HIS A 178 2.36 -4.67 9.14
C HIS A 178 3.76 -5.26 9.07
N GLY A 179 4.36 -5.50 10.23
CA GLY A 179 5.62 -6.25 10.35
C GLY A 179 5.43 -7.74 10.09
N THR A 180 6.47 -8.42 9.63
CA THR A 180 6.47 -9.87 9.35
C THR A 180 7.68 -10.57 9.95
N PRO A 181 7.59 -11.85 10.38
CA PRO A 181 8.78 -12.67 10.64
C PRO A 181 9.53 -13.06 9.36
N GLU A 182 8.87 -13.05 8.20
CA GLU A 182 9.43 -13.48 6.92
C GLU A 182 10.19 -12.36 6.19
N GLU A 183 11.16 -11.73 6.87
CA GLU A 183 11.86 -10.56 6.31
C GLU A 183 12.69 -10.87 5.07
N GLY A 184 13.13 -12.12 4.89
CA GLY A 184 13.81 -12.57 3.67
C GLY A 184 12.93 -12.58 2.41
N LEU A 185 11.60 -12.50 2.56
CA LEU A 185 10.66 -12.39 1.43
C LEU A 185 10.32 -10.94 1.05
N ILE A 186 10.73 -9.95 1.85
CA ILE A 186 10.43 -8.53 1.61
C ILE A 186 11.01 -8.06 0.28
N GLY A 187 10.18 -7.37 -0.52
CA GLY A 187 10.51 -6.92 -1.87
C GLY A 187 9.97 -7.85 -2.98
N LYS A 188 9.26 -8.92 -2.61
CA LYS A 188 8.57 -9.83 -3.54
C LYS A 188 7.12 -10.07 -3.08
N PRO A 189 6.16 -10.32 -3.99
CA PRO A 189 4.82 -10.74 -3.60
C PRO A 189 4.88 -12.04 -2.77
N SER A 190 4.40 -12.00 -1.53
CA SER A 190 4.50 -13.13 -0.58
C SER A 190 3.34 -13.24 0.41
N SER A 191 2.52 -12.19 0.58
CA SER A 191 1.43 -12.18 1.57
C SER A 191 0.14 -12.86 1.07
N HIS A 192 -0.88 -12.92 1.94
CA HIS A 192 -2.24 -13.36 1.61
C HIS A 192 -3.25 -12.20 1.48
N GLY A 193 -2.76 -10.99 1.19
CA GLY A 193 -3.60 -9.81 0.94
C GLY A 193 -3.03 -8.52 1.52
N CYS A 194 -2.42 -8.61 2.69
CA CYS A 194 -1.81 -7.47 3.38
C CYS A 194 -0.52 -6.97 2.71
N ILE A 195 -0.02 -5.84 3.18
CA ILE A 195 1.29 -5.29 2.81
C ILE A 195 2.25 -5.54 3.98
N ARG A 196 3.25 -6.39 3.75
CA ARG A 196 4.25 -6.74 4.76
C ARG A 196 5.47 -5.83 4.66
N MET A 197 6.07 -5.51 5.79
CA MET A 197 7.27 -4.70 5.96
C MET A 197 8.23 -5.39 6.94
N LYS A 198 9.52 -5.03 6.90
CA LYS A 198 10.44 -5.44 7.97
C LYS A 198 10.03 -4.79 9.29
N ASN A 199 10.30 -5.48 10.39
CA ASN A 199 9.89 -5.07 11.73
C ASN A 199 10.46 -3.71 12.13
N HIS A 200 11.74 -3.46 11.84
CA HIS A 200 12.36 -2.18 12.16
C HIS A 200 11.78 -1.04 11.30
N GLU A 201 11.58 -1.27 10.00
CA GLU A 201 11.02 -0.28 9.08
C GLU A 201 9.57 0.10 9.42
N ILE A 202 8.72 -0.88 9.78
CA ILE A 202 7.35 -0.56 10.20
C ILE A 202 7.32 0.16 11.56
N ILE A 203 8.28 -0.09 12.47
CA ILE A 203 8.40 0.67 13.72
C ILE A 203 8.67 2.15 13.41
N GLU A 204 9.57 2.43 12.48
CA GLU A 204 9.88 3.79 12.04
C GLU A 204 8.66 4.43 11.36
N LEU A 205 8.09 3.77 10.35
CA LEU A 205 6.94 4.28 9.62
C LEU A 205 5.76 4.58 10.56
N PHE A 206 5.51 3.71 11.54
CA PHE A 206 4.43 3.87 12.52
C PHE A 206 4.56 5.14 13.37
N LYS A 207 5.79 5.62 13.62
CA LYS A 207 6.04 6.90 14.31
C LYS A 207 5.77 8.10 13.42
N LEU A 208 5.94 7.93 12.11
CA LEU A 208 5.84 9.02 11.13
C LEU A 208 4.40 9.26 10.66
N VAL A 209 3.52 8.26 10.70
CA VAL A 209 2.17 8.34 10.13
C VAL A 209 1.09 8.40 11.19
N GLU A 210 -0.05 9.04 10.93
CA GLU A 210 -1.17 9.11 11.86
C GLU A 210 -2.46 8.46 11.33
N LYS A 211 -3.40 8.20 12.24
CA LYS A 211 -4.76 7.78 11.84
C LYS A 211 -5.35 8.86 10.91
N GLY A 212 -6.06 8.42 9.89
CA GLY A 212 -6.63 9.29 8.86
C GLY A 212 -5.71 9.59 7.69
N LEU A 213 -4.40 9.32 7.78
CA LEU A 213 -3.49 9.49 6.64
C LEU A 213 -3.95 8.63 5.46
N HIS A 214 -4.01 9.23 4.27
CA HIS A 214 -4.38 8.55 3.04
C HIS A 214 -3.34 7.51 2.65
N VAL A 215 -3.82 6.41 2.07
CA VAL A 215 -2.98 5.37 1.49
C VAL A 215 -3.50 5.07 0.09
N ILE A 216 -2.65 5.17 -0.93
CA ILE A 216 -2.98 4.85 -2.31
C ILE A 216 -2.19 3.62 -2.72
N ILE A 217 -2.88 2.58 -3.22
CA ILE A 217 -2.25 1.33 -3.68
C ILE A 217 -2.51 1.17 -5.17
N LEU A 218 -1.45 1.13 -5.99
CA LEU A 218 -1.54 1.04 -7.46
C LEU A 218 -0.62 -0.02 -8.06
N ASP A 219 -1.02 -0.55 -9.22
CA ASP A 219 -0.25 -1.50 -10.04
C ASP A 219 0.72 -0.81 -11.00
N VAL A 220 1.64 -0.02 -10.43
CA VAL A 220 2.71 0.69 -11.16
C VAL A 220 4.04 0.50 -10.46
#